data_AF-A0A2W6C194-F1
#
_entry.id   AF-A0A2W6C194-F1
#
_cell.length_a   1.000
_cell.length_b   1.000
_cell.length_c   1.000
_cell.angle_alpha   90.00
_cell.angle_beta   90.00
_cell.angle_gamma   90.00
#
_symmetry.space_group_name_H-M   'P 1'
#
loop_
_entity.id
_entity.type
_entity.pdbx_description
1 polymer ?
#
loop_
_entity_poly.entity_id
_entity_poly.type
_entity_poly.pdbx_seq_one_letter_code
_entity_poly.pdbx_strand_id
1 'polypeptide(L)'
;MPVAVIFECEFCRIRPDKETQIALERQLLDLRHGEYVDAEPGRWLTWHGRGVYGPHRYACGEHRGELKALLREEYGTLGWHPWAIGPHPWAGRRGTDKARRLARQMRSTFGMPGG
;
A
#
# COMPACT_ATOMS: atom_id res chain seq x y z
N MET A 1 15.50 -13.94 12.76
CA MET A 1 14.13 -13.80 13.28
C MET A 1 13.21 -13.50 12.11
N PRO A 2 12.14 -14.27 11.86
CA PRO A 2 11.19 -13.94 10.80
C PRO A 2 10.41 -12.68 11.19
N VAL A 3 10.33 -11.72 10.27
CA VAL A 3 9.48 -10.52 10.39
C VAL A 3 8.19 -10.79 9.61
N ALA A 4 7.04 -10.68 10.27
CA ALA A 4 5.73 -10.84 9.64
C ALA A 4 5.02 -9.48 9.58
N VAL A 5 4.41 -9.17 8.43
CA VAL A 5 3.58 -7.97 8.28
C VAL A 5 2.13 -8.35 8.52
N ILE A 6 1.47 -7.63 9.44
CA ILE A 6 0.06 -7.87 9.78
C ILE A 6 -0.75 -6.71 9.19
N PHE A 7 -1.69 -7.04 8.31
CA PHE A 7 -2.68 -6.07 7.80
C PHE A 7 -3.99 -6.26 8.54
N GLU A 8 -4.56 -5.15 9.00
CA GLU A 8 -5.84 -5.13 9.70
C GLU A 8 -6.64 -3.94 9.21
N CYS A 9 -7.96 -4.12 9.10
CA CYS A 9 -8.85 -3.00 8.83
C CYS A 9 -8.80 -2.01 9.99
N GLU A 10 -8.68 -0.71 9.72
CA GLU A 10 -8.65 0.32 10.77
C GLU A 10 -9.98 0.43 11.54
N PHE A 11 -11.09 0.04 10.92
CA PHE A 11 -12.43 0.22 11.48
C PHE A 11 -12.88 -1.01 12.29
N CYS A 12 -12.79 -2.21 11.71
CA CYS A 12 -13.26 -3.44 12.36
C CYS A 12 -12.16 -4.42 12.78
N ARG A 13 -10.89 -4.09 12.50
CA ARG A 13 -9.71 -4.91 12.87
C ARG A 13 -9.70 -6.33 12.28
N ILE A 14 -10.61 -6.62 11.34
CA ILE A 14 -10.58 -7.90 10.59
C ILE A 14 -9.27 -8.02 9.83
N ARG A 15 -8.81 -9.26 9.67
CA ARG A 15 -7.62 -9.60 8.90
C ARG A 15 -8.01 -10.09 7.50
N PRO A 16 -7.17 -9.82 6.48
CA PRO A 16 -7.43 -10.32 5.14
C PRO A 16 -7.30 -11.85 5.11
N ASP A 17 -7.98 -12.47 4.14
CA ASP A 17 -7.71 -13.85 3.79
C ASP A 17 -6.29 -13.99 3.21
N LYS A 18 -5.82 -15.23 3.05
CA LYS A 18 -4.44 -15.53 2.63
C LYS A 18 -4.10 -14.96 1.25
N GLU A 19 -5.03 -14.94 0.31
CA GLU A 19 -4.77 -14.43 -1.05
C GLU A 19 -4.71 -12.90 -1.04
N THR A 20 -5.64 -12.25 -0.34
CA THR A 20 -5.65 -10.80 -0.16
C THR A 20 -4.42 -10.32 0.63
N GLN A 21 -3.97 -11.07 1.63
CA GLN A 21 -2.72 -10.81 2.36
C GLN A 21 -1.53 -10.74 1.39
N ILE A 22 -1.39 -11.72 0.49
CA ILE A 22 -0.32 -11.74 -0.51
C ILE A 22 -0.43 -10.54 -1.45
N ALA A 23 -1.65 -10.15 -1.85
CA ALA A 23 -1.87 -8.97 -2.68
C ALA A 23 -1.44 -7.67 -1.96
N LEU A 24 -1.79 -7.52 -0.69
CA LEU A 24 -1.40 -6.38 0.15
C LEU A 24 0.11 -6.32 0.38
N GLU A 25 0.76 -7.45 0.61
CA GLU A 25 2.22 -7.53 0.73
C GLU A 25 2.92 -7.05 -0.54
N ARG A 26 2.40 -7.40 -1.72
CA ARG A 26 2.94 -6.92 -3.01
C ARG A 26 2.80 -5.40 -3.15
N GLN A 27 1.71 -4.82 -2.62
CA GLN A 27 1.49 -3.37 -2.66
C GLN A 27 2.42 -2.57 -1.75
N LEU A 28 3.05 -3.18 -0.73
CA LEU A 28 4.07 -2.49 0.08
C LEU A 28 5.25 -1.99 -0.76
N LEU A 29 5.54 -2.68 -1.87
CA LEU A 29 6.61 -2.32 -2.80
C LEU A 29 6.17 -1.24 -3.79
N ASP A 30 4.90 -0.85 -3.81
CA ASP A 30 4.39 0.22 -4.66
C ASP A 30 4.96 1.57 -4.17
N LEU A 31 5.25 2.45 -5.13
CA LEU A 31 5.82 3.78 -4.92
C LEU A 31 4.79 4.88 -5.20
N ARG A 32 3.51 4.56 -5.31
CA ARG A 32 2.42 5.54 -5.31
C ARG A 32 2.39 6.34 -4.01
N HIS A 33 1.94 7.58 -4.12
CA HIS A 33 1.79 8.52 -3.01
C HIS A 33 0.47 9.26 -3.19
N GLY A 34 -0.35 9.33 -2.16
CA GLY A 34 -1.64 10.02 -2.22
C GLY A 34 -2.69 9.30 -3.06
N GLU A 35 -2.59 7.99 -3.26
CA GLU A 35 -3.53 7.19 -4.05
C GLU A 35 -4.14 6.06 -3.22
N TYR A 36 -5.39 5.72 -3.51
CA TYR A 36 -6.00 4.47 -3.03
C TYR A 36 -5.93 3.38 -4.10
N VAL A 37 -5.59 2.16 -3.68
CA VAL A 37 -5.46 0.98 -4.54
C VAL A 37 -6.29 -0.16 -3.96
N ASP A 38 -7.01 -0.86 -4.82
CA ASP A 38 -7.75 -2.06 -4.42
C ASP A 38 -6.84 -3.29 -4.40
N ALA A 39 -6.97 -4.11 -3.36
CA ALA A 39 -6.35 -5.43 -3.23
C ALA A 39 -7.43 -6.51 -3.34
N GLU A 40 -7.35 -7.28 -4.42
CA GLU A 40 -8.22 -8.42 -4.69
C GLU A 40 -7.65 -9.71 -4.09
N PRO A 41 -8.48 -10.73 -3.78
CA PRO A 41 -9.93 -10.85 -4.03
C PRO A 41 -10.84 -10.20 -2.97
N GLY A 42 -10.31 -9.84 -1.80
CA GLY A 42 -11.12 -9.32 -0.68
C GLY A 42 -11.66 -7.90 -0.87
N ARG A 43 -11.41 -7.26 -2.03
CA ARG A 43 -11.74 -5.86 -2.33
C ARG A 43 -11.27 -4.88 -1.25
N TRP A 44 -10.13 -5.18 -0.63
CA TRP A 44 -9.51 -4.33 0.38
C TRP A 44 -9.05 -3.03 -0.25
N LEU A 45 -9.15 -1.92 0.49
CA LEU A 45 -8.69 -0.62 0.04
C LEU A 45 -7.42 -0.24 0.83
N THR A 46 -6.36 0.03 0.09
CA THR A 46 -5.09 0.54 0.64
C THR A 46 -4.94 2.01 0.29
N TRP A 47 -4.67 2.86 1.28
CA TRP A 47 -4.22 4.24 1.09
C TRP A 47 -2.69 4.29 1.09
N HIS A 48 -2.12 4.92 0.06
CA HIS A 48 -0.68 5.15 -0.04
C HIS A 48 -0.28 6.53 0.47
N GLY A 49 -0.45 6.79 1.77
CA GLY A 49 -0.30 8.12 2.34
C GLY A 49 1.10 8.74 2.33
N ARG A 50 2.15 7.91 2.38
CA ARG A 50 3.59 8.26 2.37
C ARG A 50 3.96 9.76 2.26
N GLY A 51 4.80 10.23 3.18
CA GLY A 51 5.28 11.61 3.17
C GLY A 51 4.23 12.55 3.74
N VAL A 52 3.74 13.49 2.93
CA VAL A 52 2.83 14.56 3.40
C VAL A 52 1.40 14.08 3.69
N TYR A 53 0.97 12.91 3.21
CA TYR A 53 -0.35 12.33 3.58
C TYR A 53 -0.26 11.21 4.62
N GLY A 54 0.81 11.23 5.41
CA GLY A 54 0.92 10.39 6.58
C GLY A 54 1.09 8.89 6.26
N PRO A 55 0.62 8.00 7.14
CA PRO A 55 0.86 6.58 7.04
C PRO A 55 0.03 5.90 5.95
N HIS A 56 0.41 4.68 5.61
CA HIS A 56 -0.48 3.78 4.90
C HIS A 56 -1.70 3.47 5.77
N ARG A 57 -2.87 3.42 5.14
CA ARG A 57 -4.12 3.03 5.80
C ARG A 57 -4.78 1.88 5.07
N TYR A 58 -5.50 1.03 5.80
CA TYR A 58 -6.09 -0.19 5.25
C TYR A 58 -7.54 -0.37 5.70
N ALA A 59 -8.41 -0.72 4.76
CA ALA A 59 -9.79 -1.07 5.05
C ALA A 59 -10.20 -2.34 4.31
N CYS A 60 -11.02 -3.18 4.96
CA CYS A 60 -11.62 -4.32 4.29
C CYS A 60 -12.68 -3.84 3.26
N GLY A 61 -13.15 -4.78 2.43
CA GLY A 61 -14.15 -4.47 1.40
C GLY A 61 -15.45 -3.85 1.93
N GLU A 62 -15.82 -4.12 3.19
CA GLU A 62 -16.98 -3.51 3.85
C GLU A 62 -16.71 -2.06 4.24
N HIS A 63 -15.54 -1.77 4.83
CA HIS A 63 -15.21 -0.44 5.38
C HIS A 63 -14.49 0.50 4.40
N ARG A 64 -14.47 0.13 3.11
CA ARG A 64 -13.76 0.92 2.08
C ARG A 64 -14.40 2.29 1.86
N GLY A 65 -15.70 2.41 2.08
CA GLY A 65 -16.43 3.68 1.95
C GLY A 65 -16.04 4.67 3.03
N GLU A 66 -15.91 4.17 4.26
CA GLU A 66 -15.52 4.87 5.46
C GLU A 66 -14.09 5.37 5.34
N LEU A 67 -13.16 4.54 4.83
CA LEU A 67 -11.81 5.00 4.54
C LEU A 67 -11.79 6.11 3.49
N LYS A 68 -12.57 5.98 2.40
CA LYS A 68 -12.66 7.06 1.39
C LYS A 68 -13.27 8.33 1.96
N ALA A 69 -14.27 8.22 2.83
CA ALA A 69 -14.91 9.36 3.48
C ALA A 69 -13.92 10.08 4.40
N LEU A 70 -13.22 9.33 5.27
CA LEU A 70 -12.20 9.87 6.17
C LEU A 70 -11.08 10.57 5.39
N LEU A 71 -10.57 9.96 4.34
CA LEU A 71 -9.53 10.57 3.52
C LEU A 71 -10.00 11.83 2.79
N ARG A 72 -11.29 11.89 2.41
CA ARG A 72 -11.88 13.10 1.81
C ARG A 72 -12.07 14.22 2.81
N GLU A 73 -12.37 13.89 4.05
CA GLU A 73 -12.43 14.85 5.15
C GLU A 73 -11.03 15.36 5.50
N GLU A 74 -10.05 14.46 5.57
CA GLU A 74 -8.68 14.78 5.97
C GLU A 74 -7.90 15.54 4.87
N TYR A 75 -8.04 15.13 3.62
CA TYR A 75 -7.22 15.63 2.50
C TYR A 75 -8.02 16.34 1.40
N GLY A 76 -9.36 16.46 1.53
CA GLY A 76 -10.24 17.04 0.52
C GLY A 76 -10.56 16.09 -0.64
N THR A 77 -11.08 16.62 -1.75
CA THR A 77 -11.31 15.80 -2.95
C THR A 77 -9.98 15.31 -3.51
N LEU A 78 -9.69 14.03 -3.29
CA LEU A 78 -8.48 13.35 -3.73
C LEU A 78 -8.37 13.19 -5.28
N GLY A 79 -8.64 14.26 -6.05
CA GLY A 79 -8.74 14.21 -7.52
C GLY A 79 -7.87 15.21 -8.27
N TRP A 80 -7.35 16.27 -7.63
CA TRP A 80 -6.58 17.30 -8.34
C TRP A 80 -5.43 17.86 -7.50
N HIS A 81 -4.24 17.32 -7.72
CA HIS A 81 -3.06 17.61 -6.91
C HIS A 81 -1.98 18.21 -7.82
N PRO A 82 -1.38 19.36 -7.50
CA PRO A 82 -0.35 19.99 -8.34
C PRO A 82 0.88 19.11 -8.63
N TRP A 83 1.23 18.18 -7.73
CA TRP A 83 2.29 17.18 -7.93
C TRP A 83 1.81 15.87 -8.57
N ALA A 84 0.59 15.82 -9.13
CA ALA A 84 0.12 14.77 -10.04
C ALA A 84 0.12 15.24 -11.51
N ILE A 85 0.43 16.52 -11.77
CA ILE A 85 0.62 17.08 -13.10
C ILE A 85 2.11 16.98 -13.44
N GLY A 86 2.44 16.22 -14.49
CA GLY A 86 3.83 16.04 -14.92
C GLY A 86 4.46 17.33 -15.48
N PRO A 87 5.81 17.40 -15.58
CA PRO A 87 6.79 16.44 -15.10
C PRO A 87 7.32 16.88 -13.73
N HIS A 88 7.20 16.03 -12.72
CA HIS A 88 7.74 16.35 -11.40
C HIS A 88 9.28 16.47 -11.49
N PRO A 89 9.91 17.47 -10.85
CA PRO A 89 11.37 17.67 -10.85
C PRO A 89 12.12 16.62 -10.01
N TRP A 90 11.59 15.40 -9.92
CA TRP A 90 12.25 14.30 -9.23
C TRP A 90 13.22 13.60 -10.18
N ALA A 91 14.45 14.10 -10.19
CA ALA A 91 15.57 13.53 -10.91
C ALA A 91 15.87 12.10 -10.41
N GLY A 92 15.32 11.12 -11.12
CA GLY A 92 15.89 9.77 -11.22
C GLY A 92 15.75 8.85 -10.01
N ARG A 93 14.92 7.81 -10.16
CA ARG A 93 15.21 6.37 -9.92
C ARG A 93 16.15 5.90 -8.79
N ARG A 94 16.51 6.67 -7.76
CA ARG A 94 17.32 6.14 -6.63
C ARG A 94 16.49 5.37 -5.61
N GLY A 95 15.25 5.77 -5.37
CA GLY A 95 14.34 5.08 -4.42
C GLY A 95 13.93 3.68 -4.87
N THR A 96 13.78 3.47 -6.19
CA THR A 96 13.45 2.19 -6.79
C THR A 96 14.51 1.12 -6.58
N ASP A 97 15.79 1.48 -6.46
CA ASP A 97 16.85 0.48 -6.32
C ASP A 97 16.95 -0.06 -4.89
N LYS A 98 16.70 0.77 -3.87
CA LYS A 98 16.58 0.30 -2.49
C LYS A 98 15.34 -0.59 -2.34
N ALA A 99 14.20 -0.19 -2.91
CA ALA A 99 12.97 -0.99 -2.93
C ALA A 99 13.15 -2.31 -3.72
N ARG A 100 13.81 -2.29 -4.89
CA ARG A 100 14.16 -3.51 -5.65
C ARG A 100 15.15 -4.39 -4.90
N ARG A 101 16.13 -3.82 -4.19
CA ARG A 101 17.08 -4.57 -3.38
C ARG A 101 16.37 -5.24 -2.20
N LEU A 102 15.46 -4.52 -1.55
CA LEU A 102 14.59 -5.07 -0.49
C LEU A 102 13.69 -6.19 -1.04
N ALA A 103 13.06 -5.97 -2.20
CA ALA A 103 12.22 -6.98 -2.86
C ALA A 103 13.02 -8.24 -3.28
N ARG A 104 14.29 -8.07 -3.72
CA ARG A 104 15.20 -9.19 -4.01
C ARG A 104 15.60 -9.95 -2.74
N GLN A 105 15.87 -9.24 -1.64
CA GLN A 105 16.14 -9.87 -0.34
C GLN A 105 14.90 -10.57 0.23
N MET A 106 13.70 -10.00 0.06
CA MET A 106 12.45 -10.65 0.47
C MET A 106 12.20 -11.89 -0.40
N ARG A 107 12.41 -11.83 -1.72
CA ARG A 107 12.36 -13.03 -2.60
C ARG A 107 13.39 -14.09 -2.24
N SER A 108 14.60 -13.75 -1.80
CA SER A 108 15.58 -14.74 -1.35
C SER A 108 15.23 -15.36 0.01
N THR A 109 14.46 -14.65 0.84
CA THR A 109 13.98 -15.16 2.13
C THR A 109 12.77 -16.11 1.96
N PHE A 110 12.04 -15.99 0.84
CA PHE A 110 10.92 -16.87 0.46
C PHE A 110 11.28 -17.84 -0.69
N GLY A 111 12.57 -18.02 -0.98
CA GLY A 111 13.05 -19.04 -1.91
C GLY A 111 12.87 -20.44 -1.33
N MET A 112 11.92 -21.18 -1.93
CA MET A 112 11.62 -22.61 -1.85
C MET A 112 12.47 -23.49 -0.91
N PRO A 113 11.86 -24.31 -0.02
CA PRO A 113 12.47 -25.58 0.32
C PRO A 113 12.40 -26.46 -0.93
N GLY A 114 13.56 -26.75 -1.53
CA GLY A 114 13.69 -27.87 -2.45
C GLY A 114 13.52 -29.18 -1.70
N GLY A 115 12.87 -30.14 -2.36
CA GLY A 115 12.62 -31.50 -1.90
C GLY A 115 11.62 -32.16 -2.83
#